data_AF-A0A099JM94-F1
#
_entry.id   AF-A0A099JM94-F1
#
_cell.length_a   1.000
_cell.length_b   1.000
_cell.length_c   1.000
_cell.angle_alpha   90.00
_cell.angle_beta   90.00
_cell.angle_gamma   90.00
#
_symmetry.space_group_name_H-M   'P 1'
#
loop_
_entity.id
_entity.type
_entity.pdbx_description
1 polymer ?
#
loop_
_entity_poly.entity_id
_entity_poly.type
_entity_poly.pdbx_seq_one_letter_code
_entity_poly.pdbx_strand_id
1 'polypeptide(L)'
;MTTPLEVVFADLSGVLARSDTSARAFAELSDDGSESTHRAIARHLREVTAAYALSAANMANRSDWTLGREGLSRKKGYNSPEDYVQALGGGGGGTKADTRRLIEAGTMATEAEAARDRQEEADQLALEHPEAPPVEVNRPWFAALGDAVTDGTLSAEAATAVRRGLG
;
A
#
# COMPACT_ATOMS: atom_id res chain seq x y z
N MET A 1 -20.80 1.46 -12.38
CA MET A 1 -20.01 2.68 -12.05
C MET A 1 -19.04 2.29 -10.95
N THR A 2 -17.74 2.47 -11.17
CA THR A 2 -16.72 2.20 -10.14
C THR A 2 -16.77 3.30 -9.09
N THR A 3 -16.91 2.95 -7.81
CA THR A 3 -16.83 3.90 -6.70
C THR A 3 -15.43 4.55 -6.68
N PRO A 4 -15.31 5.88 -6.63
CA PRO A 4 -13.99 6.54 -6.52
C PRO A 4 -13.25 6.09 -5.24
N LEU A 5 -11.93 5.90 -5.32
CA LEU A 5 -11.12 5.45 -4.17
C LEU A 5 -11.27 6.35 -2.94
N GLU A 6 -11.34 7.67 -3.15
CA GLU A 6 -11.57 8.64 -2.06
C GLU A 6 -12.86 8.36 -1.29
N VAL A 7 -13.95 8.08 -2.02
CA VAL A 7 -15.28 7.82 -1.43
C VAL A 7 -15.23 6.58 -0.55
N VAL A 8 -14.51 5.54 -0.96
CA VAL A 8 -14.35 4.30 -0.16
C VAL A 8 -13.77 4.61 1.23
N PHE A 9 -12.66 5.35 1.29
CA PHE A 9 -11.99 5.65 2.57
C PHE A 9 -12.74 6.71 3.40
N ALA A 10 -13.41 7.66 2.74
CA ALA A 10 -14.28 8.62 3.40
C ALA A 10 -15.48 7.92 4.07
N ASP A 11 -16.11 6.97 3.38
CA ASP A 11 -17.24 6.21 3.89
C ASP A 11 -16.82 5.32 5.07
N LEU A 12 -15.69 4.60 4.96
CA LEU A 12 -15.13 3.80 6.06
C LEU A 12 -14.89 4.66 7.31
N SER A 13 -14.26 5.83 7.14
CA SER A 13 -14.02 6.78 8.23
C SER A 13 -15.35 7.29 8.83
N GLY A 14 -16.33 7.56 7.98
CA GLY A 14 -17.67 7.96 8.40
C GLY A 14 -18.41 6.87 9.18
N VAL A 15 -18.27 5.59 8.79
CA VAL A 15 -18.82 4.45 9.53
C VAL A 15 -18.18 4.34 10.92
N LEU A 16 -16.85 4.45 11.01
CA LEU A 16 -16.14 4.44 12.29
C LEU A 16 -16.52 5.64 13.18
N ALA A 17 -16.67 6.83 12.61
CA ALA A 17 -17.06 8.02 13.37
C ALA A 17 -18.50 7.94 13.93
N ARG A 18 -19.38 7.16 13.28
CA ARG A 18 -20.77 6.94 13.71
C ARG A 18 -20.94 5.69 14.58
N SER A 19 -19.93 4.84 14.70
CA SER A 19 -20.00 3.69 15.60
C SER A 19 -19.81 4.15 17.04
N ASP A 20 -20.54 3.56 17.99
CA ASP A 20 -20.37 3.83 19.42
C ASP A 20 -19.13 3.11 19.99
N THR A 21 -18.00 3.23 19.27
CA THR A 21 -16.73 2.63 19.65
C THR A 21 -16.20 3.38 20.85
N SER A 22 -16.36 2.77 22.03
CA SER A 22 -15.97 3.37 23.31
C SER A 22 -15.25 2.34 24.18
N ALA A 23 -14.48 2.83 25.15
CA ALA A 23 -13.82 1.96 26.14
C ALA A 23 -14.84 1.07 26.88
N ARG A 24 -16.06 1.57 27.11
CA ARG A 24 -17.16 0.79 27.70
C ARG A 24 -17.60 -0.35 26.78
N ALA A 25 -17.84 -0.07 25.50
CA ALA A 25 -18.26 -1.08 24.53
C ALA A 25 -17.26 -2.24 24.44
N PHE A 26 -15.94 -1.96 24.52
CA PHE A 26 -14.92 -3.00 24.59
C PHE A 26 -14.92 -3.77 25.92
N ALA A 27 -15.13 -3.08 27.05
CA ALA A 27 -15.16 -3.72 28.37
C ALA A 27 -16.37 -4.64 28.58
N GLU A 28 -17.44 -4.48 27.79
CA GLU A 28 -18.65 -5.29 27.82
C GLU A 28 -18.57 -6.55 26.94
N LEU A 29 -17.50 -6.71 26.15
CA LEU A 29 -17.30 -7.91 25.33
C LEU A 29 -16.97 -9.13 26.21
N SER A 30 -17.44 -10.31 25.79
CA SER A 30 -16.92 -11.58 26.31
C SER A 30 -15.47 -11.80 25.89
N ASP A 31 -14.78 -12.81 26.43
CA ASP A 31 -13.43 -13.17 26.00
C ASP A 31 -13.39 -13.51 24.50
N ASP A 32 -14.28 -14.40 24.03
CA ASP A 32 -14.41 -14.73 22.60
C ASP A 32 -14.76 -13.50 21.75
N GLY A 33 -15.64 -12.63 22.27
CA GLY A 33 -16.00 -11.36 21.65
C GLY A 33 -14.78 -10.45 21.49
N SER A 34 -13.99 -10.31 22.54
CA SER A 34 -12.77 -9.51 22.55
C SER A 34 -11.74 -10.01 21.54
N GLU A 35 -11.50 -11.32 21.49
CA GLU A 35 -10.55 -11.89 20.53
C GLU A 35 -11.03 -11.74 19.08
N SER A 36 -12.31 -12.03 18.81
CA SER A 36 -12.89 -11.90 17.47
C SER A 36 -12.88 -10.45 16.98
N THR A 37 -13.27 -9.50 17.83
CA THR A 37 -13.19 -8.07 17.55
C THR A 37 -11.75 -7.62 17.29
N HIS A 38 -10.78 -8.08 18.10
CA HIS A 38 -9.38 -7.73 17.89
C HIS A 38 -8.85 -8.27 16.56
N ARG A 39 -9.18 -9.51 16.18
CA ARG A 39 -8.81 -10.08 14.86
C ARG A 39 -9.41 -9.27 13.71
N ALA A 40 -10.66 -8.82 13.83
CA ALA A 40 -11.31 -8.00 12.82
C ALA A 40 -10.63 -6.62 12.66
N ILE A 41 -10.31 -5.96 13.77
CA ILE A 41 -9.56 -4.68 13.76
C ILE A 41 -8.18 -4.89 13.14
N ALA A 42 -7.45 -5.93 13.55
CA ALA A 42 -6.13 -6.23 13.02
C ALA A 42 -6.16 -6.48 11.50
N ARG A 43 -7.18 -7.17 11.00
CA ARG A 43 -7.40 -7.36 9.56
C ARG A 43 -7.63 -6.02 8.85
N HIS A 44 -8.52 -5.19 9.37
CA HIS A 44 -8.82 -3.89 8.79
C HIS A 44 -7.59 -2.98 8.75
N LEU A 45 -6.79 -2.97 9.82
CA LEU A 45 -5.53 -2.22 9.87
C LEU A 45 -4.56 -2.66 8.77
N ARG A 46 -4.46 -3.96 8.47
CA ARG A 46 -3.60 -4.46 7.39
C ARG A 46 -4.10 -4.03 6.01
N GLU A 47 -5.40 -4.18 5.75
CA GLU A 47 -6.02 -3.77 4.48
C GLU A 47 -5.86 -2.26 4.22
N VAL A 48 -6.12 -1.43 5.22
CA VAL A 48 -5.95 0.04 5.12
C VAL A 48 -4.48 0.42 4.99
N THR A 49 -3.57 -0.27 5.70
CA THR A 49 -2.13 -0.01 5.59
C THR A 49 -1.60 -0.34 4.19
N ALA A 50 -2.05 -1.44 3.59
CA ALA A 50 -1.69 -1.80 2.22
C ALA A 50 -2.16 -0.73 1.22
N ALA A 51 -3.41 -0.28 1.33
CA ALA A 51 -3.92 0.82 0.51
C ALA A 51 -3.17 2.14 0.74
N TYR A 52 -2.78 2.42 1.98
CA TYR A 52 -2.00 3.62 2.32
C TYR A 52 -0.60 3.55 1.71
N ALA A 53 0.03 2.38 1.69
CA ALA A 53 1.32 2.14 1.04
C ALA A 53 1.23 2.39 -0.47
N LEU A 54 0.21 1.84 -1.14
CA LEU A 54 -0.03 2.05 -2.58
C LEU A 54 -0.28 3.53 -2.90
N SER A 55 -1.07 4.22 -2.08
CA SER A 55 -1.30 5.66 -2.21
C SER A 55 -0.01 6.46 -2.08
N ALA A 56 0.81 6.15 -1.06
CA ALA A 56 2.10 6.81 -0.84
C ALA A 56 3.08 6.57 -2.01
N ALA A 57 3.14 5.35 -2.55
CA ALA A 57 3.96 5.05 -3.71
C ALA A 57 3.48 5.78 -4.97
N ASN A 58 2.17 5.88 -5.19
CA ASN A 58 1.61 6.70 -6.28
C ASN A 58 2.03 8.17 -6.14
N MET A 59 1.92 8.72 -4.95
CA MET A 59 2.36 10.09 -4.65
C MET A 59 3.86 10.29 -4.86
N ALA A 60 4.68 9.31 -4.50
CA ALA A 60 6.13 9.32 -4.72
C ALA A 60 6.47 9.30 -6.21
N ASN A 61 5.84 8.42 -6.99
CA ASN A 61 6.00 8.36 -8.45
C ASN A 61 5.57 9.68 -9.13
N ARG A 62 4.42 10.25 -8.74
CA ARG A 62 4.00 11.58 -9.22
C ARG A 62 4.92 12.72 -8.78
N SER A 63 5.78 12.46 -7.80
CA SER A 63 6.77 13.41 -7.28
C SER A 63 8.20 13.08 -7.76
N ASP A 64 8.34 12.22 -8.78
CA ASP A 64 9.62 11.80 -9.29
C ASP A 64 10.50 13.01 -9.66
N TRP A 65 11.78 12.90 -9.31
CA TRP A 65 12.70 14.01 -9.46
C TRP A 65 12.96 14.38 -10.92
N THR A 66 12.86 13.42 -11.85
CA THR A 66 13.02 13.60 -13.31
C THR A 66 11.95 14.51 -13.90
N LEU A 67 10.79 14.63 -13.21
CA LEU A 67 9.73 15.57 -13.58
C LEU A 67 10.09 17.04 -13.27
N GLY A 68 11.23 17.30 -12.64
CA GLY A 68 11.68 18.65 -12.32
C GLY A 68 10.63 19.42 -11.51
N ARG A 69 10.30 20.65 -11.92
CA ARG A 69 9.27 21.49 -11.27
C ARG A 69 7.86 20.94 -11.42
N GLU A 70 7.64 20.01 -12.36
CA GLU A 70 6.33 19.42 -12.58
C GLU A 70 5.98 18.29 -11.60
N GLY A 71 6.97 17.81 -10.85
CA GLY A 71 6.78 16.82 -9.78
C GLY A 71 5.84 17.33 -8.68
N LEU A 72 4.93 16.46 -8.25
CA LEU A 72 3.81 16.80 -7.38
C LEU A 72 4.24 17.43 -6.05
N SER A 73 5.22 16.86 -5.34
CA SER A 73 5.74 17.43 -4.08
C SER A 73 6.25 18.87 -4.25
N ARG A 74 7.02 19.13 -5.31
CA ARG A 74 7.58 20.47 -5.62
C ARG A 74 6.50 21.46 -6.01
N LYS A 75 5.50 21.05 -6.82
CA LYS A 75 4.30 21.86 -7.11
C LYS A 75 3.56 22.28 -5.85
N LYS A 76 3.64 21.47 -4.79
CA LYS A 76 3.02 21.72 -3.50
C LYS A 76 3.96 22.40 -2.48
N GLY A 77 5.18 22.76 -2.89
CA GLY A 77 6.14 23.48 -2.06
C GLY A 77 6.98 22.62 -1.12
N TYR A 78 6.98 21.29 -1.30
CA TYR A 78 7.75 20.36 -0.49
C TYR A 78 9.10 20.00 -1.13
N ASN A 79 10.10 19.73 -0.29
CA ASN A 79 11.45 19.42 -0.73
C ASN A 79 11.61 17.96 -1.18
N SER A 80 10.76 17.06 -0.67
CA SER A 80 10.77 15.64 -1.00
C SER A 80 9.35 15.05 -1.03
N PRO A 81 9.15 13.92 -1.72
CA PRO A 81 7.89 13.18 -1.66
C PRO A 81 7.56 12.74 -0.22
N GLU A 82 8.56 12.34 0.57
CA GLU A 82 8.34 11.96 1.97
C GLU A 82 7.80 13.11 2.81
N ASP A 83 8.37 14.32 2.65
CA ASP A 83 7.87 15.50 3.38
C ASP A 83 6.41 15.80 3.00
N TYR A 84 6.07 15.63 1.72
CA TYR A 84 4.71 15.88 1.25
C TYR A 84 3.71 14.85 1.78
N VAL A 85 4.02 13.55 1.66
CA VAL A 85 3.16 12.47 2.15
C VAL A 85 2.99 12.56 3.68
N GLN A 86 4.07 12.86 4.41
CA GLN A 86 4.00 13.04 5.86
C GLN A 86 3.07 14.20 6.24
N ALA A 87 3.17 15.33 5.54
CA ALA A 87 2.34 16.50 5.80
C ALA A 87 0.83 16.25 5.58
N LEU A 88 0.47 15.39 4.63
CA LEU A 88 -0.92 14.99 4.41
C LEU A 88 -1.50 14.11 5.53
N GLY A 89 -0.65 13.46 6.33
CA GLY A 89 -1.06 12.63 7.48
C GLY A 89 -1.65 13.42 8.66
N GLY A 90 -1.75 14.76 8.58
CA GLY A 90 -2.56 15.56 9.50
C GLY A 90 -2.04 15.61 10.95
N GLY A 91 -0.74 15.76 11.17
CA GLY A 91 -0.13 16.00 12.49
C GLY A 91 -0.11 14.79 13.45
N GLY A 92 -0.98 13.80 13.24
CA GLY A 92 -0.90 12.45 13.82
C GLY A 92 -0.18 11.44 12.93
N GLY A 93 0.31 11.87 11.77
CA GLY A 93 1.10 11.05 10.85
C GLY A 93 2.44 10.63 11.45
N GLY A 94 2.92 9.44 11.04
CA GLY A 94 4.19 8.88 11.47
C GLY A 94 5.41 9.76 11.14
N THR A 95 6.58 9.29 11.52
CA THR A 95 7.85 9.98 11.25
C THR A 95 8.17 9.97 9.75
N LYS A 96 9.09 10.83 9.31
CA LYS A 96 9.63 10.78 7.94
C LYS A 96 10.20 9.40 7.58
N ALA A 97 10.76 8.70 8.57
CA ALA A 97 11.24 7.32 8.38
C ALA A 97 10.08 6.36 8.12
N ASP A 98 8.94 6.53 8.80
CA ASP A 98 7.75 5.71 8.59
C ASP A 98 7.15 5.98 7.21
N THR A 99 7.09 7.24 6.80
CA THR A 99 6.67 7.61 5.44
C THR A 99 7.58 7.00 4.37
N ARG A 100 8.90 6.98 4.59
CA ARG A 100 9.83 6.32 3.66
C ARG A 100 9.56 4.82 3.55
N ARG A 101 9.39 4.12 4.68
CA ARG A 101 9.07 2.69 4.67
C ARG A 101 7.75 2.41 3.96
N LEU A 102 6.75 3.25 4.19
CA LEU A 102 5.45 3.17 3.54
C LEU A 102 5.56 3.31 2.02
N ILE A 103 6.32 4.30 1.54
CA ILE A 103 6.59 4.49 0.11
C ILE A 103 7.35 3.28 -0.47
N GLU A 104 8.41 2.84 0.20
CA GLU A 104 9.20 1.68 -0.25
C GLU A 104 8.36 0.40 -0.36
N ALA A 105 7.49 0.15 0.62
CA ALA A 105 6.58 -0.99 0.61
C ALA A 105 5.54 -0.89 -0.52
N GLY A 106 4.95 0.29 -0.72
CA GLY A 106 4.02 0.51 -1.83
C GLY A 106 4.69 0.38 -3.19
N THR A 107 5.92 0.85 -3.34
CA THR A 107 6.70 0.69 -4.58
C THR A 107 6.98 -0.78 -4.87
N MET A 108 7.36 -1.58 -3.85
CA MET A 108 7.50 -3.04 -4.03
C MET A 108 6.20 -3.68 -4.51
N ALA A 109 5.07 -3.32 -3.88
CA ALA A 109 3.76 -3.84 -4.25
C ALA A 109 3.37 -3.48 -5.70
N THR A 110 3.57 -2.22 -6.09
CA THR A 110 3.29 -1.76 -7.46
C THR A 110 4.20 -2.44 -8.49
N GLU A 111 5.49 -2.60 -8.21
CA GLU A 111 6.41 -3.28 -9.13
C GLU A 111 6.16 -4.79 -9.21
N ALA A 112 5.74 -5.41 -8.11
CA ALA A 112 5.31 -6.80 -8.09
C ALA A 112 4.05 -7.00 -8.93
N GLU A 113 3.05 -6.13 -8.77
CA GLU A 113 1.82 -6.13 -9.58
C GLU A 113 2.13 -5.95 -11.06
N ALA A 114 2.91 -4.94 -11.43
CA ALA A 114 3.32 -4.74 -12.83
C ALA A 114 4.16 -5.89 -13.41
N ALA A 115 4.85 -6.67 -12.58
CA ALA A 115 5.54 -7.89 -13.03
C ALA A 115 4.57 -9.07 -13.22
N ARG A 116 3.54 -9.19 -12.37
CA ARG A 116 2.49 -10.21 -12.53
C ARG A 116 1.67 -9.93 -13.78
N ASP A 117 1.23 -8.69 -14.00
CA ASP A 117 0.43 -8.32 -15.18
C ASP A 117 1.19 -8.62 -16.49
N ARG A 118 2.48 -8.27 -16.54
CA ARG A 118 3.34 -8.62 -17.70
C ARG A 118 3.50 -10.13 -17.90
N GLN A 119 3.53 -10.91 -16.82
CA GLN A 119 3.57 -12.37 -16.91
C GLN A 119 2.26 -12.93 -17.45
N GLU A 120 1.12 -12.42 -16.98
CA GLU A 120 -0.20 -12.83 -17.48
C GLU A 120 -0.37 -12.48 -18.97
N GLU A 121 0.09 -11.31 -19.41
CA GLU A 121 0.13 -10.92 -20.82
C GLU A 121 1.04 -11.85 -21.65
N ALA A 122 2.23 -12.18 -21.14
CA ALA A 122 3.16 -13.10 -21.79
C ALA A 122 2.56 -14.52 -21.92
N ASP A 123 1.88 -15.00 -20.88
CA ASP A 123 1.22 -16.31 -20.87
C ASP A 123 0.04 -16.35 -21.87
N GLN A 124 -0.73 -15.27 -21.97
CA GLN A 124 -1.79 -15.14 -22.98
C GLN A 124 -1.21 -15.16 -24.39
N LEU A 125 -0.14 -14.41 -24.64
CA LEU A 125 0.53 -14.38 -25.94
C LEU A 125 1.07 -15.77 -26.31
N ALA A 126 1.61 -16.53 -25.36
CA ALA A 126 2.11 -17.88 -25.60
C ALA A 126 0.98 -18.88 -25.96
N LEU A 127 -0.23 -18.68 -25.42
CA LEU A 127 -1.41 -19.46 -25.79
C LEU A 127 -1.91 -19.10 -27.20
N GLU A 128 -1.86 -17.82 -27.57
CA GLU A 128 -2.27 -17.32 -28.89
C GLU A 128 -1.27 -17.68 -29.99
N HIS A 129 0.03 -17.73 -29.65
CA HIS A 129 1.15 -17.94 -30.56
C HIS A 129 2.13 -19.00 -30.02
N PRO A 130 1.75 -20.29 -30.01
CA PRO A 130 2.59 -21.35 -29.44
C PRO A 130 3.92 -21.57 -30.17
N GLU A 131 4.05 -21.10 -31.41
CA GLU A 131 5.28 -21.14 -32.21
C GLU A 131 6.25 -19.98 -31.93
N ALA A 132 5.80 -18.92 -31.25
CA ALA A 132 6.64 -17.78 -30.92
C ALA A 132 7.64 -18.13 -29.78
N PRO A 133 8.82 -17.51 -29.76
CA PRO A 133 9.74 -17.69 -28.63
C PRO A 133 9.09 -17.18 -27.33
N PRO A 134 9.31 -17.85 -26.18
CA PRO A 134 8.78 -17.42 -24.90
C PRO A 134 9.21 -15.99 -24.57
N VAL A 135 8.28 -15.16 -24.10
CA VAL A 135 8.57 -13.82 -23.62
C VAL A 135 9.14 -13.91 -22.21
N GLU A 136 10.41 -13.52 -22.04
CA GLU A 136 11.03 -13.45 -20.72
C GLU A 136 10.53 -12.21 -19.95
N VAL A 137 9.80 -12.45 -18.86
CA VAL A 137 9.33 -11.37 -17.98
C VAL A 137 10.28 -11.22 -16.80
N ASN A 138 10.92 -10.05 -16.72
CA ASN A 138 11.72 -9.70 -15.56
C ASN A 138 10.81 -9.46 -14.34
N ARG A 139 10.88 -10.38 -13.37
CA ARG A 139 10.26 -10.24 -12.05
C ARG A 139 11.29 -9.78 -11.02
N PRO A 140 11.07 -8.65 -10.33
CA PRO A 140 11.95 -8.23 -9.25
C PRO A 140 12.08 -9.31 -8.18
N TRP A 141 13.27 -9.47 -7.60
CA TRP A 141 13.51 -10.50 -6.58
C TRP A 141 12.59 -10.34 -5.36
N PHE A 142 12.22 -9.10 -5.04
CA PHE A 142 11.31 -8.75 -3.93
C PHE A 142 9.83 -8.81 -4.31
N ALA A 143 9.45 -9.31 -5.50
CA ALA A 143 8.05 -9.33 -5.92
C ALA A 143 7.16 -10.06 -4.90
N ALA A 144 7.62 -11.18 -4.33
CA ALA A 144 6.89 -11.90 -3.28
C ALA A 144 6.66 -11.06 -2.00
N LEU A 145 7.55 -10.11 -1.69
CA LEU A 145 7.35 -9.17 -0.58
C LEU A 145 6.27 -8.15 -0.90
N GLY A 146 6.24 -7.66 -2.15
CA GLY A 146 5.18 -6.80 -2.66
C GLY A 146 3.81 -7.48 -2.60
N ASP A 147 3.73 -8.72 -3.09
CA ASP A 147 2.52 -9.56 -3.03
C ASP A 147 2.01 -9.70 -1.58
N ALA A 148 2.91 -10.03 -0.65
CA ALA A 148 2.59 -10.23 0.76
C ALA A 148 2.19 -8.94 1.50
N VAL A 149 2.63 -7.76 1.03
CA VAL A 149 2.15 -6.48 1.56
C VAL A 149 0.74 -6.20 1.06
N THR A 150 0.47 -6.46 -0.22
CA THR A 150 -0.84 -6.22 -0.84
C THR A 150 -1.93 -7.12 -0.25
N ASP A 151 -1.63 -8.39 0.01
CA ASP A 151 -2.59 -9.33 0.61
C ASP A 151 -2.70 -9.19 2.15
N GLY A 152 -1.85 -8.37 2.76
CA GLY A 152 -1.82 -8.12 4.19
C GLY A 152 -1.23 -9.27 5.02
N THR A 153 -0.45 -10.18 4.42
CA THR A 153 0.30 -11.22 5.12
C THR A 153 1.52 -10.65 5.84
N LEU A 154 2.19 -9.66 5.25
CA LEU A 154 3.30 -8.93 5.84
C LEU A 154 2.94 -7.45 6.07
N SER A 155 3.47 -6.88 7.15
CA SER A 155 3.43 -5.43 7.34
C SER A 155 4.40 -4.74 6.38
N ALA A 156 4.12 -3.49 6.04
CA ALA A 156 5.03 -2.64 5.26
C ALA A 156 6.43 -2.58 5.92
N GLU A 157 6.49 -2.45 7.24
CA GLU A 157 7.75 -2.44 7.98
C GLU A 157 8.53 -3.74 7.85
N ALA A 158 7.87 -4.89 8.00
CA ALA A 158 8.50 -6.20 7.88
C ALA A 158 9.04 -6.42 6.46
N ALA A 159 8.23 -6.12 5.43
CA ALA A 159 8.66 -6.25 4.04
C ALA A 159 9.84 -5.34 3.72
N THR A 160 9.82 -4.08 4.16
CA THR A 160 10.95 -3.16 3.97
C THR A 160 12.20 -3.61 4.71
N ALA A 161 12.07 -4.15 5.93
CA ALA A 161 13.20 -4.68 6.69
C ALA A 161 13.85 -5.88 5.97
N VAL A 162 13.03 -6.80 5.44
CA VAL A 162 13.53 -7.93 4.65
C VAL A 162 14.22 -7.45 3.37
N ARG A 163 13.61 -6.50 2.64
CA ARG A 163 14.22 -5.91 1.43
C ARG A 163 15.61 -5.36 1.73
N ARG A 164 15.72 -4.48 2.72
CA ARG A 164 16.99 -3.82 3.09
C ARG A 164 18.03 -4.76 3.67
N GLY A 165 17.60 -5.83 4.34
CA GLY A 165 18.50 -6.83 4.92
C GLY A 165 19.11 -7.78 3.89
N LEU A 166 18.45 -7.98 2.74
CA LEU A 166 18.86 -8.93 1.71
C LEU A 166 19.39 -8.27 0.42
N GLY A 167 19.13 -6.98 0.17
CA GLY A 167 19.68 -6.22 -0.97
C GLY A 167 18.68 -5.27 -1.62
#